data_AF-A0A3N5BKJ5-F1
#
_entry.id   AF-A0A3N5BKJ5-F1
#
_cell.length_a   1.000
_cell.length_b   1.000
_cell.length_c   1.000
_cell.angle_alpha   90.00
_cell.angle_beta   90.00
_cell.angle_gamma   90.00
#
_symmetry.space_group_name_H-M   'P 1'
#
loop_
_entity.id
_entity.type
_entity.pdbx_description
1 polymer ?
#
loop_
_entity_poly.entity_id
_entity_poly.type
_entity_poly.pdbx_seq_one_letter_code
_entity_poly.pdbx_strand_id
1 'polypeptide(L)'
;MPTENSSAPTLIVFGGTGRVGRAVVAEARSRGLEVTPVGRSAGDLASPDDVARLAAGHDAAVAAVYDPQAVPGDFFPAAARALATGLPRAGVRRLVGVGLASVLPTAAGPLLMDTPGYPQEWRAFYEGHAAGTEALRAAAPEALDWAVLSPAGDFDHTGAPTGGYTLADADADSRVTPADFAAAVLDELTAPTLHGVHAGVAGA
;
A
#
# COMPACT_ATOMS: atom_id res chain seq x y z
N MET A 1 8.66 39.84 5.71
CA MET A 1 8.39 38.47 6.20
C MET A 1 8.09 37.63 4.99
N PRO A 2 8.88 36.61 4.65
CA PRO A 2 8.46 35.67 3.62
C PRO A 2 7.38 34.79 4.24
N THR A 3 6.21 34.77 3.63
CA THR A 3 5.16 33.79 3.88
C THR A 3 5.75 32.41 3.58
N GLU A 4 5.84 31.55 4.60
CA GLU A 4 6.04 30.12 4.38
C GLU A 4 4.86 29.64 3.54
N ASN A 5 5.13 29.45 2.24
CA ASN A 5 4.23 28.79 1.33
C ASN A 5 4.29 27.31 1.71
N SER A 6 3.55 26.92 2.75
CA SER A 6 3.34 25.51 3.07
C SER A 6 2.56 24.93 1.90
N SER A 7 3.30 24.39 0.94
CA SER A 7 2.76 23.63 -0.18
C SER A 7 2.10 22.40 0.43
N ALA A 8 0.93 22.03 -0.10
CA ALA A 8 0.28 20.80 0.30
C ALA A 8 1.26 19.62 0.07
N PRO A 9 1.23 18.57 0.91
CA PRO A 9 2.11 17.41 0.74
C PRO A 9 1.99 16.85 -0.68
N THR A 10 3.12 16.61 -1.34
CA THR A 10 3.19 16.05 -2.69
C THR A 10 3.37 14.53 -2.60
N LEU A 11 2.43 13.78 -3.17
CA LEU A 11 2.34 12.33 -3.07
C LEU A 11 2.69 11.64 -4.38
N ILE A 12 3.41 10.52 -4.31
CA ILE A 12 3.60 9.62 -5.46
C ILE A 12 2.83 8.30 -5.25
N VAL A 13 2.12 7.82 -6.28
CA VAL A 13 1.38 6.56 -6.22
C VAL A 13 1.92 5.60 -7.28
N PHE A 14 2.81 4.70 -6.87
CA PHE A 14 3.23 3.57 -7.71
C PHE A 14 2.05 2.62 -7.88
N GLY A 15 1.76 2.25 -9.13
CA GLY A 15 0.53 1.52 -9.46
C GLY A 15 -0.73 2.41 -9.48
N GLY A 16 -0.57 3.73 -9.59
CA GLY A 16 -1.67 4.71 -9.62
C GLY A 16 -2.67 4.56 -10.77
N THR A 17 -2.39 3.69 -11.73
CA THR A 17 -3.29 3.35 -12.85
C THR A 17 -4.12 2.09 -12.62
N GLY A 18 -3.85 1.33 -11.55
CA GLY A 18 -4.63 0.16 -11.12
C GLY A 18 -5.88 0.53 -10.32
N ARG A 19 -6.69 -0.46 -9.94
CA ARG A 19 -7.99 -0.24 -9.25
C ARG A 19 -7.83 0.54 -7.94
N VAL A 20 -7.00 0.04 -7.02
CA VAL A 20 -6.75 0.69 -5.73
C VAL A 20 -5.97 1.99 -5.91
N GLY A 21 -4.93 2.00 -6.75
CA GLY A 21 -4.16 3.21 -7.03
C GLY A 21 -4.99 4.37 -7.56
N ARG A 22 -5.98 4.11 -8.44
CA ARG A 22 -6.91 5.14 -8.93
C ARG A 22 -7.80 5.68 -7.81
N ALA A 23 -8.25 4.83 -6.89
CA ALA A 23 -9.05 5.27 -5.75
C ALA A 23 -8.23 6.17 -4.81
N VAL A 24 -6.97 5.81 -4.53
CA VAL A 24 -6.03 6.64 -3.76
C VAL A 24 -5.78 7.99 -4.43
N VAL A 25 -5.58 8.01 -5.75
CA VAL A 25 -5.38 9.25 -6.52
C VAL A 25 -6.64 10.13 -6.51
N ALA A 26 -7.83 9.52 -6.64
CA ALA A 26 -9.09 10.25 -6.58
C ALA A 26 -9.33 10.87 -5.20
N GLU A 27 -9.05 10.12 -4.14
CA GLU A 27 -9.17 10.58 -2.76
C GLU A 27 -8.12 11.65 -2.41
N ALA A 28 -6.90 11.56 -2.96
CA ALA A 28 -5.88 12.58 -2.72
C ALA A 28 -6.32 13.92 -3.34
N ARG A 29 -6.87 13.86 -4.55
CA ARG A 29 -7.41 15.03 -5.25
C ARG A 29 -8.64 15.61 -4.55
N SER A 30 -9.52 14.77 -3.99
CA SER A 30 -10.71 15.23 -3.25
C SER A 30 -10.31 16.06 -2.02
N ARG A 31 -9.18 15.71 -1.39
CA ARG A 31 -8.57 16.42 -0.25
C ARG A 31 -7.68 17.61 -0.62
N GLY A 32 -7.52 17.90 -1.91
CA GLY A 32 -6.67 18.99 -2.39
C GLY A 32 -5.16 18.72 -2.30
N LEU A 33 -4.75 17.45 -2.19
CA LEU A 33 -3.34 17.07 -2.19
C LEU A 33 -2.78 16.99 -3.61
N GLU A 34 -1.50 17.35 -3.77
CA GLU A 34 -0.79 17.13 -5.03
C GLU A 34 -0.41 15.65 -5.15
N VAL A 35 -0.75 15.02 -6.28
CA VAL A 35 -0.53 13.57 -6.46
C VAL A 35 -0.06 13.22 -7.88
N THR A 36 1.03 12.46 -7.94
CA THR A 36 1.63 11.92 -9.17
C THR A 36 1.33 10.42 -9.29
N PRO A 37 0.38 10.01 -10.15
CA PRO A 37 0.16 8.59 -10.43
C PRO A 37 1.25 8.04 -11.35
N VAL A 38 1.88 6.93 -10.94
CA VAL A 38 2.91 6.24 -11.70
C VAL A 38 2.40 4.88 -12.18
N GLY A 39 2.43 4.67 -13.49
CA GLY A 39 2.14 3.39 -14.13
C GLY A 39 3.40 2.58 -14.42
N ARG A 40 3.22 1.32 -14.81
CA ARG A 40 4.32 0.37 -15.08
C ARG A 40 5.31 0.86 -16.15
N SER A 41 4.86 1.64 -17.14
CA SER A 41 5.71 2.13 -18.23
C SER A 41 6.67 3.25 -17.83
N ALA A 42 6.59 3.78 -16.60
CA ALA A 42 7.41 4.90 -16.14
C ALA A 42 8.77 4.46 -15.57
N GLY A 43 8.93 3.17 -15.23
CA GLY A 43 10.15 2.60 -14.67
C GLY A 43 9.90 1.23 -14.04
N ASP A 44 10.98 0.53 -13.70
CA ASP A 44 10.92 -0.76 -13.02
C ASP A 44 10.88 -0.57 -11.50
N LEU A 45 9.83 -1.08 -10.85
CA LEU A 45 9.71 -0.99 -9.40
C LEU A 45 10.65 -1.94 -8.66
N ALA A 46 11.24 -2.93 -9.33
CA ALA A 46 12.31 -3.74 -8.77
C ALA A 46 13.68 -3.05 -8.85
N SER A 47 13.76 -1.85 -9.45
CA SER A 47 14.98 -1.04 -9.54
C SER A 47 14.96 0.11 -8.52
N PRO A 48 15.88 0.12 -7.53
CA PRO A 48 16.00 1.24 -6.58
C PRO A 48 16.26 2.59 -7.25
N ASP A 49 16.96 2.58 -8.39
CA ASP A 49 17.34 3.80 -9.11
C ASP A 49 16.12 4.40 -9.82
N ASP A 50 15.25 3.56 -10.39
CA ASP A 50 13.98 4.03 -10.95
C ASP A 50 13.03 4.53 -9.86
N VAL A 51 12.95 3.84 -8.71
CA VAL A 51 12.19 4.32 -7.55
C VAL A 51 12.69 5.70 -7.12
N ALA A 52 14.00 5.87 -6.92
CA ALA A 52 14.58 7.13 -6.47
C ALA A 52 14.33 8.26 -7.48
N ARG A 53 14.52 7.99 -8.77
CA ARG A 53 14.26 8.95 -9.86
C ARG A 53 12.80 9.39 -9.91
N LEU A 54 11.87 8.44 -9.78
CA LEU A 54 10.43 8.72 -9.85
C LEU A 54 9.93 9.45 -8.60
N ALA A 55 10.44 9.09 -7.41
CA ALA A 55 10.00 9.65 -6.14
C ALA A 55 10.62 11.02 -5.81
N ALA A 56 11.63 11.47 -6.55
CA ALA A 56 12.29 12.76 -6.31
C ALA A 56 11.27 13.92 -6.26
N GLY A 57 11.37 14.76 -5.22
CA GLY A 57 10.51 15.92 -5.02
C GLY A 57 9.13 15.63 -4.39
N HIS A 58 8.87 14.40 -3.98
CA HIS A 58 7.65 14.02 -3.25
C HIS A 58 7.94 13.87 -1.75
N ASP A 59 6.91 13.99 -0.91
CA ASP A 59 7.01 13.88 0.54
C ASP A 59 6.75 12.44 1.03
N ALA A 60 5.82 11.75 0.36
CA ALA A 60 5.38 10.40 0.74
C ALA A 60 4.97 9.56 -0.47
N ALA A 61 5.04 8.24 -0.32
CA ALA A 61 4.79 7.28 -1.39
C ALA A 61 3.71 6.25 -1.04
N VAL A 62 2.92 5.86 -2.04
CA VAL A 62 2.02 4.70 -1.99
C VAL A 62 2.53 3.64 -2.96
N ALA A 63 2.54 2.38 -2.52
CA ALA A 63 2.81 1.23 -3.38
C ALA A 63 1.54 0.38 -3.54
N ALA A 64 0.80 0.57 -4.64
CA ALA A 64 -0.40 -0.17 -5.00
C ALA A 64 -0.17 -1.02 -6.27
N VAL A 65 0.82 -1.90 -6.21
CA VAL A 65 1.48 -2.48 -7.39
C VAL A 65 1.13 -3.94 -7.60
N TYR A 66 0.99 -4.31 -8.87
CA TYR A 66 0.74 -5.67 -9.30
C TYR A 66 1.26 -5.87 -10.74
N ASP A 67 1.92 -7.00 -10.97
CA ASP A 67 2.25 -7.48 -12.31
C ASP A 67 1.69 -8.89 -12.54
N PRO A 68 0.67 -9.07 -13.41
CA PRO A 68 0.09 -10.37 -13.70
C PRO A 68 1.02 -11.30 -14.48
N GLN A 69 2.15 -10.81 -14.99
CA GLN A 69 3.11 -11.62 -15.77
C GLN A 69 4.34 -12.01 -14.94
N ALA A 70 4.52 -11.41 -13.76
CA ALA A 70 5.66 -11.69 -12.91
C ALA A 70 5.37 -12.88 -11.97
N VAL A 71 6.44 -13.56 -11.55
CA VAL A 71 6.36 -14.56 -10.49
C VAL A 71 6.19 -13.82 -9.16
N PRO A 72 5.08 -14.03 -8.40
CA PRO A 72 4.80 -13.25 -7.19
C PRO A 72 5.92 -13.29 -6.15
N GLY A 73 6.51 -14.47 -5.93
CA GLY A 73 7.60 -14.70 -4.98
C GLY A 73 8.90 -13.97 -5.32
N ASP A 74 9.08 -13.56 -6.58
CA ASP A 74 10.24 -12.76 -6.99
C ASP A 74 9.88 -11.27 -7.00
N PHE A 75 8.72 -10.94 -7.55
CA PHE A 75 8.28 -9.57 -7.78
C PHE A 75 8.08 -8.77 -6.50
N PHE A 76 7.24 -9.26 -5.56
CA PHE A 76 6.91 -8.49 -4.36
C PHE A 76 8.14 -8.26 -3.46
N PRO A 77 9.02 -9.25 -3.20
CA PRO A 77 10.25 -9.01 -2.46
C PRO A 77 11.23 -8.07 -3.17
N ALA A 78 11.35 -8.15 -4.50
CA ALA A 78 12.22 -7.25 -5.26
C ALA A 78 11.72 -5.80 -5.21
N ALA A 79 10.42 -5.59 -5.44
CA ALA A 79 9.78 -4.28 -5.34
C ALA A 79 9.90 -3.69 -3.93
N ALA A 80 9.68 -4.49 -2.88
CA ALA A 80 9.82 -4.07 -1.50
C ALA A 80 11.24 -3.58 -1.17
N ARG A 81 12.28 -4.34 -1.57
CA ARG A 81 13.68 -3.95 -1.37
C ARG A 81 14.05 -2.69 -2.15
N ALA A 82 13.54 -2.56 -3.38
CA ALA A 82 13.77 -1.39 -4.20
C ALA A 82 13.09 -0.13 -3.64
N LEU A 83 11.87 -0.24 -3.13
CA LEU A 83 11.18 0.83 -2.40
C LEU A 83 11.96 1.24 -1.14
N ALA A 84 12.34 0.26 -0.31
CA ALA A 84 13.11 0.48 0.92
C ALA A 84 14.45 1.21 0.66
N THR A 85 15.07 0.97 -0.49
CA THR A 85 16.35 1.57 -0.88
C THR A 85 16.18 2.91 -1.61
N GLY A 86 15.24 2.98 -2.54
CA GLY A 86 15.08 4.10 -3.47
C GLY A 86 14.36 5.31 -2.85
N LEU A 87 13.35 5.09 -2.00
CA LEU A 87 12.60 6.18 -1.38
C LEU A 87 13.47 7.07 -0.50
N PRO A 88 14.33 6.53 0.41
CA PRO A 88 15.21 7.38 1.20
C PRO A 88 16.23 8.16 0.35
N ARG A 89 16.71 7.59 -0.76
CA ARG A 89 17.59 8.29 -1.71
C ARG A 89 16.93 9.50 -2.35
N ALA A 90 15.60 9.45 -2.53
CA ALA A 90 14.79 10.55 -3.03
C ALA A 90 14.37 11.56 -1.94
N GLY A 91 14.70 11.32 -0.68
CA GLY A 91 14.24 12.12 0.46
C GLY A 91 12.84 11.76 0.98
N VAL A 92 12.19 10.75 0.40
CA VAL A 92 10.88 10.25 0.85
C VAL A 92 11.07 9.40 2.09
N ARG A 93 10.35 9.74 3.17
CA ARG A 93 10.47 9.09 4.48
C ARG A 93 9.20 8.38 4.95
N ARG A 94 8.09 8.47 4.20
CA ARG A 94 6.84 7.76 4.49
C ARG A 94 6.40 6.91 3.31
N LEU A 95 6.11 5.63 3.58
CA LEU A 95 5.57 4.67 2.61
C LEU A 95 4.30 3.99 3.17
N VAL A 96 3.23 3.98 2.38
CA VAL A 96 2.08 3.09 2.64
C VAL A 96 1.93 2.09 1.48
N GLY A 97 2.14 0.81 1.79
CA GLY A 97 1.97 -0.29 0.84
C GLY A 97 0.56 -0.89 0.87
N VAL A 98 0.07 -1.34 -0.28
CA VAL A 98 -1.16 -2.13 -0.37
C VAL A 98 -0.78 -3.61 -0.35
N GLY A 99 -1.19 -4.32 0.70
CA GLY A 99 -0.97 -5.74 0.90
C GLY A 99 -2.16 -6.60 0.47
N LEU A 100 -2.28 -7.78 1.10
CA LEU A 100 -3.33 -8.75 0.83
C LEU A 100 -3.92 -9.31 2.14
N ALA A 101 -5.24 -9.44 2.22
CA ALA A 101 -5.95 -9.98 3.39
C ALA A 101 -5.49 -11.40 3.76
N SER A 102 -5.19 -12.24 2.75
CA SER A 102 -4.77 -13.64 2.91
C SER A 102 -3.60 -13.83 3.90
N VAL A 103 -2.74 -12.81 4.06
CA VAL A 103 -1.54 -12.90 4.91
C VAL A 103 -1.69 -12.15 6.24
N LEU A 104 -2.89 -11.65 6.54
CA LEU A 104 -3.20 -11.09 7.85
C LEU A 104 -3.67 -12.20 8.81
N PRO A 105 -3.36 -12.09 10.11
CA PRO A 105 -3.93 -12.97 11.12
C PRO A 105 -5.42 -12.68 11.31
N THR A 106 -6.19 -13.74 11.50
CA THR A 106 -7.57 -13.65 11.99
C THR A 106 -7.58 -13.36 13.49
N ALA A 107 -8.74 -12.96 14.03
CA ALA A 107 -8.91 -12.79 15.48
C ALA A 107 -8.62 -14.07 16.29
N ALA A 108 -8.66 -15.24 15.65
CA ALA A 108 -8.31 -16.52 16.27
C ALA A 108 -6.81 -16.83 16.26
N GLY A 109 -5.99 -16.07 15.52
CA GLY A 109 -4.53 -16.20 15.45
C GLY A 109 -3.96 -16.68 14.11
N PRO A 110 -4.51 -17.73 13.45
CA PRO A 110 -4.00 -18.19 12.16
C PRO A 110 -4.11 -17.11 11.07
N LEU A 111 -3.25 -17.18 10.06
CA LEU A 111 -3.38 -16.37 8.85
C LEU A 111 -4.66 -16.74 8.10
N LEU A 112 -5.30 -15.76 7.47
CA LEU A 112 -6.56 -15.97 6.75
C LEU A 112 -6.44 -17.09 5.71
N MET A 113 -5.32 -17.16 4.98
CA MET A 113 -5.06 -18.21 3.99
C MET A 113 -4.94 -19.63 4.55
N ASP A 114 -4.71 -19.77 5.85
CA ASP A 114 -4.56 -21.07 6.52
C ASP A 114 -5.86 -21.49 7.24
N THR A 115 -6.94 -20.72 7.09
CA THR A 115 -8.25 -21.07 7.62
C THR A 115 -8.93 -22.18 6.81
N PRO A 116 -9.75 -23.04 7.44
CA PRO A 116 -10.46 -24.10 6.73
C PRO A 116 -11.36 -23.55 5.61
N GLY A 117 -11.23 -24.12 4.40
CA GLY A 117 -12.06 -23.75 3.25
C GLY A 117 -11.60 -22.51 2.48
N TYR A 118 -10.51 -21.85 2.89
CA TYR A 118 -9.97 -20.72 2.14
C TYR A 118 -9.39 -21.18 0.78
N PRO A 119 -9.65 -20.48 -0.34
CA PRO A 119 -9.17 -20.87 -1.67
C PRO A 119 -7.64 -21.00 -1.73
N GLN A 120 -7.12 -22.14 -2.17
CA GLN A 120 -5.68 -22.45 -2.17
C GLN A 120 -5.03 -22.38 -3.55
N GLU A 121 -5.82 -22.28 -4.62
CA GLU A 121 -5.35 -22.19 -6.00
C GLU A 121 -4.47 -20.96 -6.27
N TRP A 122 -4.57 -19.93 -5.42
CA TRP A 122 -3.76 -18.71 -5.49
C TRP A 122 -2.67 -18.63 -4.40
N ARG A 123 -2.34 -19.75 -3.73
CA ARG A 123 -1.38 -19.76 -2.61
C ARG A 123 -0.03 -19.11 -2.93
N ALA A 124 0.52 -19.37 -4.12
CA ALA A 124 1.78 -18.74 -4.55
C ALA A 124 1.69 -17.19 -4.59
N PHE A 125 0.52 -16.64 -4.89
CA PHE A 125 0.28 -15.21 -4.87
C PHE A 125 0.23 -14.67 -3.43
N TYR A 126 -0.41 -15.38 -2.51
CA TYR A 126 -0.47 -15.01 -1.10
C TYR A 126 0.92 -15.02 -0.47
N GLU A 127 1.67 -16.10 -0.68
CA GLU A 127 3.03 -16.27 -0.17
C GLU A 127 3.98 -15.23 -0.76
N GLY A 128 3.79 -14.81 -2.02
CA GLY A 128 4.51 -13.69 -2.60
C GLY A 128 4.26 -12.36 -1.86
N HIS A 129 3.01 -12.04 -1.52
CA HIS A 129 2.68 -10.86 -0.71
C HIS A 129 3.28 -10.93 0.70
N ALA A 130 3.23 -12.10 1.35
CA ALA A 130 3.88 -12.32 2.65
C ALA A 130 5.39 -12.05 2.55
N ALA A 131 6.06 -12.68 1.57
CA ALA A 131 7.48 -12.51 1.33
C ALA A 131 7.85 -11.04 1.01
N GLY A 132 7.00 -10.31 0.30
CA GLY A 132 7.17 -8.88 0.04
C GLY A 132 7.14 -8.05 1.32
N THR A 133 6.17 -8.31 2.20
CA THR A 133 6.04 -7.62 3.48
C THR A 133 7.22 -7.91 4.41
N GLU A 134 7.66 -9.17 4.48
CA GLU A 134 8.87 -9.55 5.22
C GLU A 134 10.14 -8.89 4.64
N ALA A 135 10.25 -8.85 3.31
CA ALA A 135 11.38 -8.19 2.65
C ALA A 135 11.40 -6.68 2.93
N LEU A 136 10.23 -6.02 2.96
CA LEU A 136 10.14 -4.62 3.36
C LEU A 136 10.58 -4.44 4.81
N ARG A 137 10.05 -5.25 5.74
CA ARG A 137 10.42 -5.20 7.16
C ARG A 137 11.92 -5.38 7.39
N ALA A 138 12.54 -6.31 6.66
CA ALA A 138 13.97 -6.59 6.78
C ALA A 138 14.86 -5.53 6.13
N ALA A 139 14.42 -4.89 5.04
CA ALA A 139 15.23 -3.97 4.26
C ALA A 139 14.99 -2.49 4.59
N ALA A 140 13.86 -2.14 5.19
CA ALA A 140 13.51 -0.76 5.52
C ALA A 140 14.52 -0.18 6.52
N PRO A 141 15.23 0.91 6.17
CA PRO A 141 16.07 1.61 7.12
C PRO A 141 15.21 2.41 8.12
N GLU A 142 15.78 2.78 9.27
CA GLU A 142 15.09 3.62 10.27
C GLU A 142 14.56 4.95 9.71
N ALA A 143 15.20 5.46 8.65
CA ALA A 143 14.79 6.70 7.98
C ALA A 143 13.50 6.56 7.15
N LEU A 144 13.04 5.33 6.88
CA LEU A 144 11.80 5.06 6.14
C LEU A 144 10.75 4.52 7.11
N ASP A 145 9.81 5.38 7.50
CA ASP A 145 8.62 4.97 8.19
C ASP A 145 7.63 4.35 7.19
N TRP A 146 7.15 3.15 7.49
CA TRP A 146 6.31 2.39 6.58
C TRP A 146 5.14 1.73 7.29
N ALA A 147 4.05 1.55 6.55
CA ALA A 147 2.94 0.67 6.92
C ALA A 147 2.48 -0.12 5.68
N VAL A 148 1.96 -1.33 5.89
CA VAL A 148 1.23 -2.07 4.86
C VAL A 148 -0.23 -2.17 5.29
N LEU A 149 -1.13 -1.73 4.43
CA LEU A 149 -2.57 -1.84 4.64
C LEU A 149 -3.14 -2.88 3.69
N SER A 150 -4.06 -3.71 4.16
CA SER A 150 -4.84 -4.61 3.32
C SER A 150 -6.32 -4.50 3.68
N PRO A 151 -7.24 -4.81 2.77
CA PRO A 151 -8.59 -5.18 3.20
C PRO A 151 -8.49 -6.22 4.32
N ALA A 152 -9.37 -6.13 5.32
CA ALA A 152 -9.51 -7.16 6.33
C ALA A 152 -10.12 -8.45 5.73
N GLY A 153 -10.88 -8.31 4.63
CA GLY A 153 -11.40 -9.42 3.84
C GLY A 153 -11.24 -9.16 2.35
N ASP A 154 -12.33 -8.84 1.67
CA ASP A 154 -12.34 -8.51 0.25
C ASP A 154 -12.77 -7.06 0.00
N PHE A 155 -12.47 -6.56 -1.19
CA PHE A 155 -13.00 -5.28 -1.64
C PHE A 155 -14.45 -5.43 -2.07
N ASP A 156 -15.33 -4.56 -1.59
CA ASP A 156 -16.63 -4.37 -2.21
C ASP A 156 -16.47 -3.53 -3.49
N HIS A 157 -16.55 -4.20 -4.63
CA HIS A 157 -16.39 -3.58 -5.94
C HIS A 157 -17.66 -2.91 -6.48
N THR A 158 -18.79 -3.11 -5.82
CA THR A 158 -20.11 -2.66 -6.30
C THR A 158 -20.82 -1.72 -5.32
N GLY A 159 -20.40 -1.74 -4.05
CA GLY A 159 -20.95 -0.91 -3.00
C GLY A 159 -20.60 0.57 -3.14
N ALA A 160 -21.47 1.39 -2.56
CA ALA A 160 -21.18 2.80 -2.35
C ALA A 160 -20.25 2.96 -1.13
N PRO A 161 -19.37 3.98 -1.12
CA PRO A 161 -18.54 4.27 0.04
C PRO A 161 -19.40 4.44 1.29
N THR A 162 -19.01 3.81 2.40
CA THR A 162 -19.73 3.95 3.68
C THR A 162 -19.38 5.27 4.37
N GLY A 163 -18.29 5.92 3.95
CA GLY A 163 -17.81 7.18 4.48
C GLY A 163 -16.89 7.01 5.68
N GLY A 164 -16.39 5.79 5.92
CA GLY A 164 -15.51 5.48 7.03
C GLY A 164 -14.90 4.09 6.93
N TYR A 165 -13.88 3.87 7.74
CA TYR A 165 -13.19 2.60 7.88
C TYR A 165 -12.81 2.34 9.33
N THR A 166 -12.46 1.10 9.63
CA THR A 166 -11.87 0.69 10.92
C THR A 166 -10.67 -0.21 10.67
N LEU A 167 -9.72 -0.22 11.61
CA LEU A 167 -8.67 -1.23 11.63
C LEU A 167 -9.23 -2.52 12.22
N ALA A 168 -8.97 -3.65 11.57
CA ALA A 168 -9.54 -4.93 11.94
C ALA A 168 -8.59 -6.09 11.65
N ASP A 169 -8.76 -7.18 12.40
CA ASP A 169 -8.17 -8.48 12.07
C ASP A 169 -8.77 -9.03 10.77
N ALA A 170 -8.12 -10.05 10.20
CA ALA A 170 -8.60 -10.66 8.97
C ALA A 170 -9.92 -11.42 9.18
N ASP A 171 -10.87 -11.21 8.27
CA ASP A 171 -12.16 -11.89 8.21
C ASP A 171 -12.59 -11.99 6.73
N ALA A 172 -12.84 -13.21 6.24
CA ALA A 172 -13.24 -13.46 4.86
C ALA A 172 -14.59 -12.81 4.49
N ASP A 173 -15.45 -12.52 5.48
CA ASP A 173 -16.74 -11.86 5.28
C ASP A 173 -16.62 -10.33 5.37
N SER A 174 -15.48 -9.81 5.83
CA SER A 174 -15.23 -8.37 5.88
C SER A 174 -15.18 -7.76 4.48
N ARG A 175 -15.74 -6.56 4.36
CA ARG A 175 -15.79 -5.79 3.11
C ARG A 175 -15.33 -4.37 3.37
N VAL A 176 -14.62 -3.81 2.39
CA VAL A 176 -14.26 -2.39 2.35
C VAL A 176 -14.35 -1.90 0.91
N THR A 177 -14.88 -0.71 0.67
CA THR A 177 -14.87 -0.16 -0.70
C THR A 177 -13.46 0.34 -1.04
N PRO A 178 -13.09 0.41 -2.34
CA PRO A 178 -11.84 1.03 -2.73
C PRO A 178 -11.70 2.48 -2.27
N ALA A 179 -12.81 3.21 -2.10
CA ALA A 179 -12.82 4.60 -1.64
C ALA A 179 -12.52 4.71 -0.14
N ASP A 180 -13.19 3.91 0.69
CA ASP A 180 -12.96 3.92 2.15
C ASP A 180 -11.54 3.38 2.47
N PHE A 181 -11.07 2.38 1.71
CA PHE A 181 -9.68 1.92 1.81
C PHE A 181 -8.68 2.99 1.39
N ALA A 182 -8.96 3.76 0.34
CA ALA A 182 -8.14 4.89 -0.08
C ALA A 182 -8.08 5.99 0.99
N ALA A 183 -9.18 6.23 1.70
CA ALA A 183 -9.20 7.16 2.83
C ALA A 183 -8.24 6.70 3.93
N ALA A 184 -8.25 5.40 4.29
CA ALA A 184 -7.32 4.83 5.26
C ALA A 184 -5.85 4.98 4.83
N VAL A 185 -5.56 4.74 3.55
CA VAL A 185 -4.21 4.92 2.99
C VAL A 185 -3.74 6.37 3.12
N LEU A 186 -4.61 7.36 2.85
CA LEU A 186 -4.22 8.76 2.95
C LEU A 186 -4.14 9.28 4.38
N ASP A 187 -4.98 8.79 5.28
CA ASP A 187 -4.88 9.10 6.70
C ASP A 187 -3.52 8.62 7.23
N GLU A 188 -3.12 7.40 6.88
CA GLU A 188 -1.80 6.88 7.26
C GLU A 188 -0.61 7.54 6.55
N LEU A 189 -0.83 8.25 5.45
CA LEU A 189 0.21 9.08 4.82
C LEU A 189 0.35 10.45 5.47
N THR A 190 -0.77 11.07 5.86
CA THR A 190 -0.82 12.48 6.25
C THR A 190 -0.83 12.67 7.77
N ALA A 191 -1.39 11.71 8.51
CA ALA A 191 -1.40 11.65 9.97
C ALA A 191 -1.12 10.21 10.44
N PRO A 192 0.12 9.71 10.28
CA PRO A 192 0.46 8.31 10.54
C PRO A 192 0.12 7.87 11.97
N THR A 193 -0.52 6.70 12.09
CA THR A 193 -0.71 6.01 13.38
C THR A 193 -0.03 4.63 13.39
N LEU A 194 0.30 4.09 12.21
CA LEU A 194 0.90 2.80 12.01
C LEU A 194 2.36 2.92 11.53
N HIS A 195 3.25 2.25 12.26
CA HIS A 195 4.70 2.28 12.05
C HIS A 195 5.30 0.88 12.07
N GLY A 196 5.89 0.44 10.97
CA GLY A 196 6.57 -0.85 10.86
C GLY A 196 5.63 -2.07 10.91
N VAL A 197 4.35 -1.89 10.59
CA VAL A 197 3.30 -2.90 10.76
C VAL A 197 2.50 -3.17 9.49
N HIS A 198 1.85 -4.33 9.46
CA HIS A 198 0.85 -4.72 8.46
C HIS A 198 -0.51 -4.82 9.15
N ALA A 199 -1.48 -4.01 8.73
CA ALA A 199 -2.82 -3.94 9.31
C ALA A 199 -3.94 -4.19 8.30
N GLY A 200 -5.07 -4.72 8.78
CA GLY A 200 -6.31 -4.89 8.03
C GLY A 200 -7.23 -3.67 8.15
N VAL A 201 -7.99 -3.42 7.09
CA VAL A 201 -8.96 -2.32 6.98
C VAL A 201 -10.32 -2.88 6.59
N ALA A 202 -11.33 -2.61 7.41
CA ALA A 202 -12.73 -2.92 7.13
C ALA A 202 -13.53 -1.62 6.89
N GLY A 203 -14.62 -1.69 6.14
CA GLY A 203 -15.60 -0.60 6.10
C GLY A 203 -16.20 -0.36 7.49
N ALA A 204 -16.57 0.89 7.77
CA ALA A 204 -17.28 1.27 9.00
C ALA A 204 -18.75 0.80 9.00
#